data_AF-A0A956HAB9-F1
#
_entry.id   AF-A0A956HAB9-F1
#
_cell.length_a   1.000
_cell.length_b   1.000
_cell.length_c   1.000
_cell.angle_alpha   90.00
_cell.angle_beta   90.00
_cell.angle_gamma   90.00
#
_symmetry.space_group_name_H-M   'P 1'
#
loop_
_entity.id
_entity.type
_entity.pdbx_description
1 polymer ?
#
loop_
_entity_poly.entity_id
_entity_poly.type
_entity_poly.pdbx_seq_one_letter_code
_entity_poly.pdbx_strand_id
1 'polypeptide(L)'
;AAGGDAALSTESLLADLELLSRALRDVGFRPADGGRLETLLARLRSFGLRLVAFDIRQHSRVHETAVAELLERAAVCGNYLDLDEAHRSQLLADELGRPRPLRLPGLELTPTTAEVLETMAVVREAESQDPGSMSTWIVSMTHDPSDLLEVLVLAREAGLWRCEAGSVHADLDVVPLFETIDDLLHAGTRLAALLDTPLYRQHLAARGNHQEVMIGYSDSNKDGGYWMANWALHAAP
;
A
#
# COMPACT_ATOMS: atom_id res chain seq x y z
N ALA A 1 -40.10 -7.60 -2.16
CA ALA A 1 -39.12 -6.93 -3.04
C ALA A 1 -38.37 -5.92 -2.18
N ALA A 2 -37.25 -6.34 -1.61
CA ALA A 2 -36.39 -5.44 -0.85
C ALA A 2 -35.71 -4.51 -1.86
N GLY A 3 -36.15 -3.24 -1.91
CA GLY A 3 -35.34 -2.19 -2.51
C GLY A 3 -34.07 -2.13 -1.69
N GLY A 4 -32.98 -2.63 -2.23
CA GLY A 4 -31.67 -2.49 -1.60
C GLY A 4 -31.42 -1.01 -1.44
N ASP A 5 -31.36 -0.56 -0.19
CA ASP A 5 -30.89 0.78 0.13
C ASP A 5 -29.47 0.85 -0.44
N ALA A 6 -29.27 1.64 -1.49
CA ALA A 6 -27.93 1.84 -2.03
C ALA A 6 -27.08 2.39 -0.88
N ALA A 7 -26.02 1.68 -0.51
CA ALA A 7 -25.14 2.10 0.57
C ALA A 7 -24.70 3.55 0.30
N LEU A 8 -24.95 4.43 1.27
CA LEU A 8 -24.62 5.84 1.17
C LEU A 8 -23.11 5.98 0.96
N SER A 9 -22.69 6.53 -0.18
CA SER A 9 -21.28 6.79 -0.47
C SER A 9 -20.98 8.28 -0.37
N THR A 10 -19.69 8.63 -0.21
CA THR A 10 -19.25 10.02 -0.23
C THR A 10 -19.63 10.67 -1.55
N GLU A 11 -19.45 9.95 -2.67
CA GLU A 11 -19.74 10.41 -4.03
C GLU A 11 -21.23 10.66 -4.23
N SER A 12 -22.10 9.73 -3.79
CA SER A 12 -23.54 9.89 -3.94
C SER A 12 -24.06 11.07 -3.12
N LEU A 13 -23.61 11.20 -1.87
CA LEU A 13 -24.00 12.30 -1.00
C LEU A 13 -23.47 13.65 -1.52
N LEU A 14 -22.23 13.68 -2.02
CA LEU A 14 -21.65 14.89 -2.60
C LEU A 14 -22.43 15.32 -3.85
N ALA A 15 -22.76 14.38 -4.74
CA ALA A 15 -23.53 14.66 -5.95
C ALA A 15 -24.92 15.27 -5.63
N ASP A 16 -25.62 14.71 -4.64
CA ASP A 16 -26.92 15.21 -4.20
C ASP A 16 -26.83 16.63 -3.62
N LEU A 17 -25.84 16.87 -2.76
CA LEU A 17 -25.64 18.18 -2.15
C LEU A 17 -25.16 19.23 -3.16
N GLU A 18 -24.38 18.85 -4.16
CA GLU A 18 -23.98 19.72 -5.27
C GLU A 18 -25.15 20.04 -6.20
N LEU A 19 -26.06 19.09 -6.44
CA LEU A 19 -27.31 19.34 -7.16
C LEU A 19 -28.17 20.35 -6.41
N LEU A 20 -28.38 20.17 -5.10
CA LEU A 20 -29.10 21.12 -4.26
C LEU A 20 -28.44 22.50 -4.26
N SER A 21 -27.11 22.54 -4.16
CA SER A 21 -26.33 23.78 -4.20
C SER A 21 -26.51 24.53 -5.52
N ARG A 22 -26.53 23.83 -6.66
CA ARG A 22 -26.81 24.44 -7.98
C ARG A 22 -28.25 24.95 -8.08
N ALA A 23 -29.23 24.13 -7.71
CA ALA A 23 -30.64 24.50 -7.78
C ALA A 23 -30.97 25.76 -6.95
N LEU A 24 -30.39 25.89 -5.75
CA LEU A 24 -30.57 27.08 -4.90
C LEU A 24 -29.96 28.35 -5.52
N ARG A 25 -28.82 28.22 -6.21
CA ARG A 25 -28.20 29.35 -6.92
C ARG A 25 -29.02 29.75 -8.14
N ASP A 26 -29.56 28.79 -8.88
CA ASP A 26 -30.36 29.05 -10.09
C ASP A 26 -31.64 29.84 -9.78
N VAL A 27 -32.27 29.60 -8.62
CA VAL A 27 -33.43 30.39 -8.16
C VAL A 27 -33.05 31.69 -7.44
N GLY A 28 -31.76 32.02 -7.35
CA GLY A 28 -31.27 33.24 -6.70
C GLY A 28 -31.39 33.26 -5.18
N PHE A 29 -31.44 32.09 -4.52
CA PHE A 29 -31.54 31.99 -3.06
C PHE A 29 -30.20 32.32 -2.38
N ARG A 30 -29.91 33.61 -2.25
CA ARG A 30 -28.67 34.16 -1.65
C ARG A 30 -28.26 33.56 -0.30
N PRO A 31 -29.16 33.19 0.64
CA PRO A 31 -28.73 32.62 1.92
C PRO A 31 -28.02 31.26 1.81
N ALA A 32 -28.05 30.60 0.64
CA ALA A 32 -27.29 29.38 0.40
C ALA A 32 -25.81 29.63 0.00
N ASP A 33 -25.46 30.87 -0.39
CA ASP A 33 -24.09 31.25 -0.75
C ASP A 33 -23.25 31.42 0.53
N GLY A 34 -22.06 30.79 0.61
CA GLY A 34 -21.14 30.95 1.75
C GLY A 34 -21.56 30.29 3.07
N GLY A 35 -22.65 29.50 3.07
CA GLY A 35 -23.32 29.04 4.29
C GLY A 35 -22.99 27.63 4.77
N ARG A 36 -23.93 27.04 5.53
CA ARG A 36 -23.81 25.67 6.08
C ARG A 36 -23.64 24.60 5.00
N LEU A 37 -24.30 24.77 3.85
CA LEU A 37 -24.21 23.83 2.73
C LEU A 37 -22.82 23.82 2.10
N GLU A 38 -22.22 24.99 1.85
CA GLU A 38 -20.84 25.06 1.35
C GLU A 38 -19.83 24.52 2.37
N THR A 39 -20.05 24.79 3.66
CA THR A 39 -19.24 24.20 4.73
C THR A 39 -19.35 22.68 4.75
N LEU A 40 -20.55 22.13 4.56
CA LEU A 40 -20.79 20.69 4.49
C LEU A 40 -20.12 20.07 3.26
N LEU A 41 -20.26 20.70 2.08
CA LEU A 41 -19.59 20.28 0.86
C LEU A 41 -18.06 20.28 1.03
N ALA A 42 -17.49 21.32 1.64
CA ALA A 42 -16.07 21.39 1.93
C ALA A 42 -15.63 20.23 2.85
N ARG A 43 -16.39 19.97 3.92
CA ARG A 43 -16.11 18.85 4.85
C ARG A 43 -16.20 17.49 4.17
N LEU A 44 -17.22 17.26 3.35
CA LEU A 44 -17.38 15.99 2.63
C LEU A 44 -16.27 15.79 1.58
N ARG A 45 -15.82 16.85 0.91
CA ARG A 45 -14.67 16.77 0.00
C ARG A 45 -13.36 16.48 0.73
N SER A 46 -13.19 16.98 1.95
CA SER A 46 -11.96 16.79 2.73
C SER A 46 -11.91 15.47 3.49
N PHE A 47 -13.03 15.03 4.05
CA PHE A 47 -13.09 13.92 5.01
C PHE A 47 -13.92 12.73 4.50
N GLY A 48 -14.77 12.97 3.51
CA GLY A 48 -15.81 12.01 3.11
C GLY A 48 -16.67 11.55 4.28
N LEU A 49 -17.20 10.34 4.16
CA LEU A 49 -17.89 9.64 5.24
C LEU A 49 -16.93 8.85 6.16
N ARG A 50 -15.67 8.68 5.72
CA ARG A 50 -14.64 7.89 6.40
C ARG A 50 -13.87 8.66 7.48
N LEU A 51 -13.88 10.00 7.40
CA LEU A 51 -13.06 10.90 8.21
C LEU A 51 -11.56 10.84 7.89
N VAL A 52 -10.94 9.68 8.09
CA VAL A 52 -9.51 9.44 7.84
C VAL A 52 -9.28 8.06 7.25
N ALA A 53 -8.35 7.94 6.31
CA ALA A 53 -7.76 6.66 5.94
C ALA A 53 -6.62 6.32 6.91
N PHE A 54 -6.35 5.03 7.10
CA PHE A 54 -5.26 4.55 7.93
C PHE A 54 -4.14 3.96 7.07
N ASP A 55 -2.91 4.36 7.35
CA ASP A 55 -1.74 3.70 6.80
C ASP A 55 -1.28 2.60 7.78
N ILE A 56 -0.96 1.43 7.25
CA ILE A 56 -0.34 0.36 8.02
C ILE A 56 1.16 0.46 7.85
N ARG A 57 1.92 0.33 8.94
CA ARG A 57 3.38 0.42 8.94
C ARG A 57 3.99 -0.79 9.62
N GLN A 58 4.94 -1.45 8.96
CA GLN A 58 5.67 -2.59 9.51
C GLN A 58 7.13 -2.61 9.02
N HIS A 59 8.03 -3.17 9.82
CA HIS A 59 9.46 -3.28 9.49
C HIS A 59 9.71 -4.36 8.42
N SER A 60 10.55 -4.06 7.44
CA SER A 60 11.01 -4.95 6.35
C SER A 60 11.31 -6.39 6.81
N ARG A 61 12.16 -6.55 7.84
CA ARG A 61 12.53 -7.86 8.41
C ARG A 61 11.35 -8.76 8.80
N VAL A 62 10.22 -8.20 9.21
CA VAL A 62 9.02 -8.99 9.54
C VAL A 62 8.48 -9.64 8.28
N HIS A 63 8.46 -8.92 7.15
CA HIS A 63 8.05 -9.44 5.86
C HIS A 63 9.06 -10.48 5.34
N GLU A 64 10.36 -10.15 5.40
CA GLU A 64 11.44 -11.04 4.98
C GLU A 64 11.37 -12.40 5.68
N THR A 65 11.19 -12.39 7.00
CA THR A 65 11.08 -13.61 7.82
C THR A 65 9.81 -14.40 7.49
N ALA A 66 8.68 -13.71 7.31
CA ALA A 66 7.40 -14.33 6.97
C ALA A 66 7.46 -15.00 5.58
N VAL A 67 8.04 -14.33 4.59
CA VAL A 67 8.20 -14.86 3.24
C VAL A 67 9.19 -16.03 3.23
N ALA A 68 10.30 -15.95 3.96
CA ALA A 68 11.23 -17.05 4.12
C ALA A 68 10.54 -18.31 4.65
N GLU A 69 9.74 -18.17 5.73
CA GLU A 69 8.97 -19.29 6.28
C GLU A 69 7.99 -19.87 5.25
N LEU A 70 7.22 -19.02 4.55
CA LEU A 70 6.26 -19.49 3.56
C LEU A 70 6.93 -20.23 2.39
N LEU A 71 8.07 -19.72 1.90
CA LEU A 71 8.83 -20.35 0.82
C LEU A 71 9.45 -21.68 1.24
N GLU A 72 9.96 -21.78 2.46
CA GLU A 72 10.52 -23.01 3.02
C GLU A 72 9.41 -24.08 3.16
N ARG A 73 8.29 -23.71 3.80
CA ARG A 73 7.17 -24.63 4.05
C ARG A 73 6.49 -25.10 2.76
N ALA A 74 6.47 -24.26 1.73
CA ALA A 74 5.98 -24.62 0.40
C ALA A 74 7.01 -25.37 -0.46
N ALA A 75 8.18 -25.71 0.09
CA ALA A 75 9.29 -26.38 -0.59
C ALA A 75 9.75 -25.65 -1.88
N VAL A 76 9.70 -24.31 -1.87
CA VAL A 76 10.11 -23.45 -2.99
C VAL A 76 11.57 -23.04 -2.84
N CYS A 77 11.95 -22.57 -1.65
CA CYS A 77 13.30 -22.16 -1.33
C CYS A 77 13.52 -22.29 0.19
N GLY A 78 14.49 -23.10 0.60
CA GLY A 78 14.79 -23.31 2.03
C GLY A 78 15.83 -22.35 2.59
N ASN A 79 16.48 -21.55 1.75
CA ASN A 79 17.59 -20.67 2.11
C ASN A 79 17.36 -19.24 1.59
N TYR A 80 16.11 -18.79 1.58
CA TYR A 80 15.73 -17.48 1.05
C TYR A 80 16.54 -16.32 1.64
N LEU A 81 16.79 -16.36 2.96
CA LEU A 81 17.56 -15.35 3.68
C LEU A 81 19.02 -15.26 3.25
N ASP A 82 19.57 -16.33 2.65
CA ASP A 82 20.96 -16.39 2.19
C ASP A 82 21.11 -15.95 0.72
N LEU A 83 20.00 -15.66 0.02
CA LEU A 83 20.04 -15.19 -1.36
C LEU A 83 20.54 -13.74 -1.42
N ASP A 84 21.31 -13.42 -2.46
CA ASP A 84 21.57 -12.03 -2.81
C ASP A 84 20.31 -11.36 -3.37
N GLU A 85 20.33 -10.02 -3.42
CA GLU A 85 19.18 -9.22 -3.82
C GLU A 85 18.68 -9.56 -5.23
N ALA A 86 19.58 -9.82 -6.18
CA ALA A 86 19.19 -10.13 -7.54
C ALA A 86 18.41 -11.45 -7.62
N HIS A 87 18.89 -12.50 -6.93
CA HIS A 87 18.20 -13.78 -6.87
C HIS A 87 16.92 -13.71 -6.06
N ARG A 88 16.90 -12.91 -4.98
CA ARG A 88 15.73 -12.68 -4.14
C ARG A 88 14.61 -12.01 -4.92
N SER A 89 14.89 -10.87 -5.54
CA SER A 89 13.92 -10.13 -6.36
C SER A 89 13.40 -10.96 -7.54
N GLN A 90 14.28 -11.71 -8.23
CA GLN A 90 13.87 -12.60 -9.31
C GLN A 90 12.93 -13.73 -8.80
N LEU A 91 13.26 -14.35 -7.67
CA LEU A 91 12.44 -15.41 -7.08
C LEU A 91 11.05 -14.90 -6.69
N LEU A 92 10.97 -13.72 -6.07
CA LEU A 92 9.70 -13.12 -5.65
C LEU A 92 8.85 -12.72 -6.85
N ALA A 93 9.45 -12.11 -7.88
CA ALA A 93 8.77 -11.76 -9.11
C ALA A 93 8.21 -13.02 -9.81
N ASP A 94 9.02 -14.07 -9.91
CA ASP A 94 8.56 -15.35 -10.47
C ASP A 94 7.44 -15.97 -9.64
N GLU A 95 7.53 -15.88 -8.32
CA GLU A 95 6.52 -16.42 -7.43
C GLU A 95 5.21 -15.65 -7.58
N LEU A 96 5.21 -14.30 -7.57
CA LEU A 96 4.04 -13.45 -7.79
C LEU A 96 3.31 -13.77 -9.10
N GLY A 97 4.03 -14.16 -10.15
CA GLY A 97 3.45 -14.57 -11.43
C GLY A 97 2.82 -15.96 -11.44
N ARG A 98 3.01 -16.78 -10.39
CA ARG A 98 2.44 -18.14 -10.31
C ARG A 98 1.05 -18.12 -9.65
N PRO A 99 0.08 -18.90 -10.17
CA PRO A 99 -1.27 -18.95 -9.62
C PRO A 99 -1.39 -19.81 -8.34
N ARG A 100 -0.34 -20.55 -7.97
CA ARG A 100 -0.38 -21.45 -6.81
C ARG A 100 -0.20 -20.64 -5.52
N PRO A 101 -0.96 -20.91 -4.45
CA PRO A 101 -0.72 -20.32 -3.14
C PRO A 101 0.54 -20.92 -2.50
N LEU A 102 1.26 -20.12 -1.71
CA LEU A 102 2.31 -20.60 -0.81
C LEU A 102 1.73 -21.12 0.50
N ARG A 103 0.63 -20.52 0.96
CA ARG A 103 -0.04 -20.91 2.20
C ARG A 103 -0.84 -22.20 1.99
N LEU A 104 -0.30 -23.30 2.49
CA LEU A 104 -0.98 -24.59 2.49
C LEU A 104 -2.05 -24.65 3.60
N PRO A 105 -3.24 -25.23 3.34
CA PRO A 105 -4.25 -25.44 4.37
C PRO A 105 -3.70 -26.27 5.54
N GLY A 106 -3.92 -25.80 6.78
CA GLY A 106 -3.48 -26.48 8.00
C GLY A 106 -1.99 -26.30 8.34
N LEU A 107 -1.28 -25.42 7.63
CA LEU A 107 0.10 -25.06 7.97
C LEU A 107 0.15 -24.24 9.26
N GLU A 108 0.85 -24.76 10.28
CA GLU A 108 1.20 -23.99 11.48
C GLU A 108 2.35 -23.05 11.17
N LEU A 109 2.07 -21.75 11.27
CA LEU A 109 3.02 -20.66 11.06
C LEU A 109 3.56 -20.17 12.40
N THR A 110 4.74 -19.55 12.39
CA THR A 110 5.22 -18.84 13.58
C THR A 110 4.27 -17.71 13.98
N PRO A 111 4.23 -17.31 15.27
CA PRO A 111 3.35 -16.23 15.73
C PRO A 111 3.53 -14.93 14.95
N THR A 112 4.77 -14.58 14.58
CA THR A 112 5.07 -13.35 13.82
C THR A 112 4.54 -13.42 12.39
N THR A 113 4.72 -14.55 11.70
CA THR A 113 4.16 -14.75 10.35
C THR A 113 2.63 -14.78 10.37
N ALA A 114 2.04 -15.40 11.40
CA ALA A 114 0.59 -15.40 11.57
C ALA A 114 0.06 -13.99 11.79
N GLU A 115 0.68 -13.19 12.66
CA GLU A 115 0.28 -11.81 12.97
C GLU A 115 0.26 -10.90 11.73
N VAL A 116 1.30 -10.95 10.88
CA VAL A 116 1.34 -10.10 9.68
C VAL A 116 0.25 -10.49 8.67
N LEU A 117 -0.01 -11.79 8.50
CA LEU A 117 -1.09 -12.26 7.62
C LEU A 117 -2.49 -11.96 8.20
N GLU A 118 -2.66 -12.03 9.52
CA GLU A 118 -3.89 -11.64 10.22
C GLU A 118 -4.14 -10.14 10.06
N THR A 119 -3.10 -9.31 10.18
CA THR A 119 -3.17 -7.87 9.91
C THR A 119 -3.63 -7.61 8.48
N MET A 120 -3.04 -8.28 7.49
CA MET A 120 -3.47 -8.16 6.09
C MET A 120 -4.91 -8.67 5.87
N ALA A 121 -5.37 -9.68 6.62
CA ALA A 121 -6.76 -10.11 6.55
C ALA A 121 -7.74 -9.05 7.10
N VAL A 122 -7.36 -8.33 8.16
CA VAL A 122 -8.13 -7.17 8.67
C VAL A 122 -8.18 -6.05 7.63
N VAL A 123 -7.05 -5.77 6.98
CA VAL A 123 -6.97 -4.77 5.90
C VAL A 123 -7.88 -5.16 4.73
N ARG A 124 -7.87 -6.43 4.31
CA ARG A 124 -8.77 -6.92 3.25
C ARG A 124 -10.23 -6.73 3.61
N GLU A 125 -10.60 -7.06 4.85
CA GLU A 125 -11.98 -6.88 5.32
C GLU A 125 -12.37 -5.39 5.27
N ALA A 126 -11.51 -4.50 5.76
CA ALA A 126 -11.74 -3.05 5.73
C ALA A 126 -11.89 -2.52 4.30
N GLU A 127 -10.98 -2.88 3.38
CA GLU A 127 -11.04 -2.49 1.97
C GLU A 127 -12.28 -3.03 1.25
N SER A 128 -12.75 -4.23 1.62
CA SER A 128 -13.97 -4.81 1.04
C SER A 128 -15.25 -4.06 1.44
N GLN A 129 -15.26 -3.43 2.62
CA GLN A 129 -16.37 -2.64 3.13
C GLN A 129 -16.29 -1.19 2.69
N ASP A 130 -15.07 -0.64 2.63
CA ASP A 130 -14.82 0.77 2.37
C ASP A 130 -13.49 0.96 1.61
N PRO A 131 -13.50 0.88 0.26
CA PRO A 131 -12.30 0.95 -0.57
C PRO A 131 -11.48 2.23 -0.35
N GLY A 132 -10.16 2.08 -0.16
CA GLY A 132 -9.24 3.17 0.15
C GLY A 132 -9.24 3.59 1.62
N SER A 133 -9.73 2.75 2.52
CA SER A 133 -9.73 3.01 3.97
C SER A 133 -8.43 2.61 4.65
N MET A 134 -7.76 1.59 4.13
CA MET A 134 -6.50 1.00 4.62
C MET A 134 -5.60 0.58 3.46
N SER A 135 -5.59 1.35 2.36
CA SER A 135 -4.93 0.96 1.13
C SER A 135 -3.42 1.24 1.07
N THR A 136 -2.79 1.70 2.15
CA THR A 136 -1.35 2.04 2.17
C THR A 136 -0.60 1.12 3.13
N TRP A 137 0.44 0.45 2.64
CA TRP A 137 1.35 -0.36 3.43
C TRP A 137 2.78 0.21 3.40
N ILE A 138 3.20 0.84 4.49
CA ILE A 138 4.52 1.46 4.65
C ILE A 138 5.52 0.43 5.17
N VAL A 139 6.61 0.24 4.43
CA VAL A 139 7.71 -0.66 4.77
C VAL A 139 8.83 0.12 5.45
N SER A 140 8.92 0.02 6.77
CA SER A 140 10.01 0.65 7.54
C SER A 140 11.32 -0.08 7.32
N MET A 141 12.45 0.64 7.40
CA MET A 141 13.79 0.13 7.16
C MET A 141 13.87 -0.59 5.81
N THR A 142 13.36 0.07 4.76
CA THR A 142 13.49 -0.44 3.39
C THR A 142 14.93 -0.30 2.94
N HIS A 143 15.54 -1.42 2.60
CA HIS A 143 16.88 -1.51 2.05
C HIS A 143 16.85 -1.86 0.57
N ASP A 144 16.04 -2.79 0.11
CA ASP A 144 16.16 -3.28 -1.28
C ASP A 144 14.80 -3.49 -1.96
N PRO A 145 14.76 -3.58 -3.31
CA PRO A 145 13.52 -3.86 -4.05
C PRO A 145 12.75 -5.08 -3.54
N SER A 146 13.46 -6.11 -3.07
CA SER A 146 12.84 -7.30 -2.50
C SER A 146 11.89 -6.98 -1.33
N ASP A 147 12.18 -5.98 -0.51
CA ASP A 147 11.38 -5.64 0.67
C ASP A 147 9.92 -5.31 0.30
N LEU A 148 9.73 -4.72 -0.88
CA LEU A 148 8.40 -4.37 -1.39
C LEU A 148 7.75 -5.56 -2.09
N LEU A 149 8.53 -6.36 -2.80
CA LEU A 149 8.05 -7.59 -3.42
C LEU A 149 7.60 -8.62 -2.37
N GLU A 150 8.25 -8.68 -1.22
CA GLU A 150 7.86 -9.51 -0.07
C GLU A 150 6.47 -9.14 0.44
N VAL A 151 6.19 -7.84 0.59
CA VAL A 151 4.85 -7.36 0.96
C VAL A 151 3.83 -7.75 -0.08
N LEU A 152 4.15 -7.66 -1.37
CA LEU A 152 3.23 -8.10 -2.43
C LEU A 152 2.96 -9.61 -2.38
N VAL A 153 3.97 -10.44 -2.07
CA VAL A 153 3.78 -11.88 -1.89
C VAL A 153 2.84 -12.15 -0.71
N LEU A 154 3.06 -11.50 0.43
CA LEU A 154 2.18 -11.64 1.59
C LEU A 154 0.76 -11.13 1.31
N ALA A 155 0.63 -9.99 0.62
CA ALA A 155 -0.65 -9.42 0.21
C ALA A 155 -1.41 -10.38 -0.72
N ARG A 156 -0.70 -11.10 -1.59
CA ARG A 156 -1.29 -12.16 -2.42
C ARG A 156 -1.86 -13.29 -1.58
N GLU A 157 -1.08 -13.80 -0.62
CA GLU A 157 -1.54 -14.88 0.28
C GLU A 157 -2.71 -14.42 1.18
N ALA A 158 -2.81 -13.12 1.44
CA ALA A 158 -3.94 -12.51 2.12
C ALA A 158 -5.12 -12.15 1.21
N GLY A 159 -5.00 -12.27 -0.12
CA GLY A 159 -6.06 -11.97 -1.09
C GLY A 159 -6.24 -10.49 -1.43
N LEU A 160 -5.28 -9.63 -1.07
CA LEU A 160 -5.22 -8.20 -1.40
C LEU A 160 -4.51 -7.92 -2.73
N TRP A 161 -3.89 -8.94 -3.31
CA TRP A 161 -3.18 -8.87 -4.57
C TRP A 161 -3.41 -10.15 -5.39
N ARG A 162 -3.61 -10.02 -6.69
CA ARG A 162 -3.74 -11.17 -7.60
C ARG A 162 -3.32 -10.81 -9.02
N CYS A 163 -2.75 -11.79 -9.73
CA CYS A 163 -2.47 -11.69 -11.15
C CYS A 163 -3.28 -12.75 -11.90
N GLU A 164 -4.24 -12.30 -12.72
CA GLU A 164 -5.15 -13.16 -13.46
C GLU A 164 -5.11 -12.81 -14.94
N ALA A 165 -4.86 -13.81 -15.80
CA ALA A 165 -4.80 -13.64 -17.26
C ALA A 165 -3.87 -12.49 -17.73
N GLY A 166 -2.79 -12.22 -16.99
CA GLY A 166 -1.84 -11.14 -17.29
C GLY A 166 -2.27 -9.75 -16.83
N SER A 167 -3.36 -9.65 -16.05
CA SER A 167 -3.80 -8.42 -15.39
C SER A 167 -3.60 -8.52 -13.88
N VAL A 168 -2.97 -7.50 -13.30
CA VAL A 168 -2.81 -7.36 -11.86
C VAL A 168 -4.02 -6.64 -11.28
N HIS A 169 -4.56 -7.16 -10.19
CA HIS A 169 -5.50 -6.48 -9.30
C HIS A 169 -4.84 -6.33 -7.94
N ALA A 170 -4.86 -5.11 -7.40
CA ALA A 170 -4.22 -4.78 -6.13
C ALA A 170 -5.07 -3.80 -5.33
N ASP A 171 -5.32 -4.14 -4.08
CA ASP A 171 -6.09 -3.32 -3.14
C ASP A 171 -5.18 -2.44 -2.26
N LEU A 172 -3.87 -2.66 -2.31
CA LEU A 172 -2.85 -1.93 -1.55
C LEU A 172 -1.82 -1.23 -2.44
N ASP A 173 -1.32 -0.10 -1.97
CA ASP A 173 -0.08 0.55 -2.36
C ASP A 173 1.03 0.14 -1.38
N VAL A 174 2.22 -0.19 -1.90
CA VAL A 174 3.40 -0.48 -1.06
C VAL A 174 4.35 0.70 -1.10
N VAL A 175 4.58 1.30 0.05
CA VAL A 175 5.34 2.53 0.22
C VAL A 175 6.68 2.22 0.90
N PRO A 176 7.82 2.41 0.21
CA PRO A 176 9.12 2.28 0.85
C PRO A 176 9.32 3.46 1.81
N LEU A 177 9.80 3.18 3.02
CA LEU A 177 10.31 4.18 3.95
C LEU A 177 11.83 4.02 4.06
N PHE A 178 12.56 4.96 3.44
CA PHE A 178 14.02 5.04 3.51
C PHE A 178 14.44 5.83 4.76
N GLU A 179 15.16 5.16 5.66
CA GLU A 179 15.49 5.68 7.00
C GLU A 179 16.98 5.89 7.23
N THR A 180 17.87 5.11 6.59
CA THR A 180 19.33 5.27 6.76
C THR A 180 19.94 6.17 5.69
N ILE A 181 21.15 6.68 5.93
CA ILE A 181 21.87 7.49 4.93
C ILE A 181 22.18 6.67 3.68
N ASP A 182 22.59 5.41 3.85
CA ASP A 182 22.84 4.52 2.72
C ASP A 182 21.58 4.32 1.88
N ASP A 183 20.43 4.13 2.56
CA ASP A 183 19.15 3.99 1.87
C ASP A 183 18.76 5.23 1.08
N LEU A 184 18.95 6.41 1.64
CA LEU A 184 18.64 7.66 0.95
C LEU A 184 19.56 7.91 -0.26
N LEU A 185 20.84 7.59 -0.14
CA LEU A 185 21.80 7.75 -1.25
C LEU A 185 21.50 6.80 -2.41
N HIS A 186 20.97 5.61 -2.12
CA HIS A 186 20.66 4.58 -3.11
C HIS A 186 19.17 4.50 -3.49
N ALA A 187 18.30 5.31 -2.87
CA ALA A 187 16.85 5.28 -3.06
C ALA A 187 16.45 5.35 -4.55
N GLY A 188 17.03 6.28 -5.31
CA GLY A 188 16.74 6.42 -6.74
C GLY A 188 17.09 5.19 -7.56
N THR A 189 18.27 4.59 -7.33
CA THR A 189 18.71 3.38 -8.04
C THR A 189 17.85 2.17 -7.67
N ARG A 190 17.49 2.03 -6.38
CA ARG A 190 16.65 0.94 -5.87
C ARG A 190 15.22 1.06 -6.40
N LEU A 191 14.65 2.26 -6.40
CA LEU A 191 13.35 2.53 -7.02
C LEU A 191 13.37 2.26 -8.52
N ALA A 192 14.41 2.68 -9.25
CA ALA A 192 14.52 2.38 -10.68
C ALA A 192 14.53 0.87 -10.95
N ALA A 193 15.32 0.10 -10.18
CA ALA A 193 15.35 -1.36 -10.31
C ALA A 193 13.99 -2.01 -10.01
N LEU A 194 13.26 -1.51 -9.01
CA LEU A 194 11.91 -1.97 -8.70
C LEU A 194 10.92 -1.63 -9.84
N LEU A 195 10.99 -0.41 -10.39
CA LEU A 195 10.13 0.06 -11.48
C LEU A 195 10.39 -0.68 -12.81
N ASP A 196 11.62 -1.17 -13.02
CA ASP A 196 11.99 -2.02 -14.16
C ASP A 196 11.47 -3.46 -14.03
N THR A 197 10.97 -3.86 -12.85
CA THR A 197 10.35 -5.18 -12.66
C THR A 197 8.96 -5.23 -13.32
N PRO A 198 8.73 -6.09 -14.34
CA PRO A 198 7.50 -6.04 -15.13
C PRO A 198 6.21 -6.23 -14.32
N LEU A 199 6.21 -7.13 -13.33
CA LEU A 199 5.06 -7.35 -12.45
C LEU A 199 4.80 -6.15 -11.53
N TYR A 200 5.86 -5.47 -11.07
CA TYR A 200 5.71 -4.26 -10.28
C TYR A 200 5.14 -3.11 -11.12
N ARG A 201 5.55 -2.99 -12.38
CA ARG A 201 4.96 -2.03 -13.32
C ARG A 201 3.47 -2.28 -13.55
N GLN A 202 3.05 -3.55 -13.60
CA GLN A 202 1.63 -3.92 -13.70
C GLN A 202 0.87 -3.60 -12.40
N HIS A 203 1.49 -3.84 -11.24
CA HIS A 203 0.95 -3.42 -9.95
C HIS A 203 0.71 -1.89 -9.92
N LEU A 204 1.69 -1.08 -10.33
CA LEU A 204 1.50 0.36 -10.43
C LEU A 204 0.39 0.74 -11.41
N ALA A 205 0.27 0.07 -12.54
CA ALA A 205 -0.83 0.33 -13.48
C ALA A 205 -2.21 0.06 -12.84
N ALA A 206 -2.32 -0.98 -12.01
CA ALA A 206 -3.54 -1.28 -11.25
C ALA A 206 -3.84 -0.23 -10.17
N ARG A 207 -2.81 0.48 -9.70
CA ARG A 207 -2.87 1.55 -8.67
C ARG A 207 -2.77 2.97 -9.24
N GLY A 208 -3.15 3.17 -10.49
CA GLY A 208 -3.21 4.52 -11.09
C GLY A 208 -1.86 5.12 -11.50
N ASN A 209 -0.83 4.28 -11.64
CA ASN A 209 0.55 4.63 -12.00
C ASN A 209 1.20 5.64 -11.03
N HIS A 210 0.85 5.56 -9.75
CA HIS A 210 1.40 6.39 -8.70
C HIS A 210 2.28 5.57 -7.76
N GLN A 211 3.50 6.04 -7.47
CA GLN A 211 4.37 5.49 -6.44
C GLN A 211 4.59 6.54 -5.37
N GLU A 212 4.12 6.27 -4.16
CA GLU A 212 4.47 7.07 -2.99
C GLU A 212 5.77 6.55 -2.38
N VAL A 213 6.60 7.46 -1.87
CA VAL A 213 7.86 7.15 -1.19
C VAL A 213 7.92 7.96 0.10
N MET A 214 8.11 7.29 1.22
CA MET A 214 8.25 7.92 2.52
C MET A 214 9.73 8.10 2.86
N ILE A 215 10.05 9.21 3.52
CA ILE A 215 11.42 9.60 3.80
C ILE A 215 11.62 9.92 5.30
N GLY A 216 12.52 9.20 5.95
CA GLY A 216 12.70 9.20 7.41
C GLY A 216 13.72 10.21 7.96
N TYR A 217 13.37 11.51 7.99
CA TYR A 217 14.29 12.59 8.44
C TYR A 217 14.93 12.37 9.84
N SER A 218 14.12 11.97 10.82
CA SER A 218 14.57 11.85 12.22
C SER A 218 15.53 10.68 12.42
N ASP A 219 15.28 9.57 11.73
CA ASP A 219 16.09 8.37 11.86
C ASP A 219 17.40 8.51 11.06
N SER A 220 17.36 9.18 9.90
CA SER A 220 18.58 9.54 9.16
C SER A 220 19.47 10.51 9.94
N ASN A 221 18.89 11.41 10.75
CA ASN A 221 19.66 12.26 11.65
C ASN A 221 20.36 11.49 12.75
N LYS A 222 19.75 10.41 13.26
CA LYS A 222 20.38 9.55 14.28
C LYS A 222 21.52 8.73 13.68
N ASP A 223 21.39 8.36 12.41
CA ASP A 223 22.37 7.57 11.67
C ASP A 223 23.61 8.40 11.24
N GLY A 224 23.39 9.47 10.46
CA GLY A 224 24.49 10.26 9.84
C GLY A 224 24.72 11.66 10.43
N GLY A 225 23.88 12.12 11.35
CA GLY A 225 23.86 13.49 11.82
C GLY A 225 23.14 14.46 10.87
N TYR A 226 22.76 15.62 11.40
CA TYR A 226 21.87 16.60 10.74
C TYR A 226 22.29 17.00 9.33
N TRP A 227 23.57 17.30 9.11
CA TRP A 227 24.04 17.80 7.81
C TRP A 227 24.02 16.73 6.72
N MET A 228 24.46 15.51 7.05
CA MET A 228 24.48 14.40 6.08
C MET A 228 23.06 13.95 5.75
N ALA A 229 22.16 13.91 6.72
CA ALA A 229 20.75 13.62 6.47
C ALA A 229 20.14 14.65 5.50
N ASN A 230 20.25 15.95 5.78
CA ASN A 230 19.71 16.99 4.88
C ASN A 230 20.31 16.94 3.47
N TRP A 231 21.62 16.68 3.36
CA TRP A 231 22.26 16.54 2.05
C TRP A 231 21.77 15.28 1.31
N ALA A 232 21.73 14.12 1.97
CA ALA A 232 21.26 12.88 1.37
C ALA A 232 19.81 13.00 0.92
N LEU A 233 18.96 13.69 1.70
CA LEU A 233 17.58 14.00 1.33
C LEU A 233 17.47 14.91 0.11
N HIS A 234 18.34 15.91 0.00
CA HIS A 234 18.37 16.81 -1.15
C HIS A 234 18.92 16.12 -2.41
N ALA A 235 19.86 15.19 -2.23
CA ALA A 235 20.50 14.45 -3.30
C ALA A 235 19.71 13.20 -3.73
N ALA A 236 18.78 12.72 -2.90
CA ALA A 236 17.85 11.65 -3.24
C ALA A 236 17.01 12.09 -4.44
N PRO A 237 17.16 11.43 -5.61
CA PRO A 237 16.56 11.86 -6.87
C PRO A 237 15.10 11.44 -7.03
#